data_AF-A0A5M3WRQ3-F1
#
_entry.id   AF-A0A5M3WRQ3-F1
#
_cell.length_a   1.000
_cell.length_b   1.000
_cell.length_c   1.000
_cell.angle_alpha   90.00
_cell.angle_beta   90.00
_cell.angle_gamma   90.00
#
_symmetry.space_group_name_H-M   'P 1'
#
loop_
_entity.id
_entity.type
_entity.pdbx_description
1 polymer ?
#
loop_
_entity_poly.entity_id
_entity_poly.type
_entity_poly.pdbx_seq_one_letter_code
_entity_poly.pdbx_strand_id
1 'polypeptide(L)'
;MRREWEPEELIAAWTLLDGDWELVGNKTGATRLGFSLLLKFFEQEARFPRHVGELPKAAVDYVAGQVQVDPALLAEYDWSGRSIERHRAQIREALGFREPTRADEDALIVWLATEICPMVLTDEGVAGGVAGPLPEVGDRTAGPGRADHGGVPSRTPPGSSA
;
A
#
# COMPACT_ATOMS: atom_id res chain seq x y z
N MET A 1 -9.10 4.98 -5.57
CA MET A 1 -8.79 6.37 -5.18
C MET A 1 -9.89 7.36 -5.53
N ARG A 2 -10.30 8.15 -4.52
CA ARG A 2 -11.23 9.28 -4.64
C ARG A 2 -10.60 10.42 -5.46
N ARG A 3 -11.39 11.07 -6.32
CA ARG A 3 -10.89 12.16 -7.20
C ARG A 3 -11.10 13.56 -6.63
N GLU A 4 -12.19 13.76 -5.90
CA GLU A 4 -12.51 15.02 -5.23
C GLU A 4 -12.03 14.96 -3.79
N TRP A 5 -11.39 16.03 -3.32
CA TRP A 5 -10.78 16.10 -2.01
C TRP A 5 -11.05 17.48 -1.41
N GLU A 6 -11.61 17.50 -0.20
CA GLU A 6 -11.68 18.71 0.59
C GLU A 6 -10.31 19.02 1.21
N PRO A 7 -10.01 20.29 1.53
CA PRO A 7 -8.71 20.68 2.09
C PRO A 7 -8.31 19.90 3.35
N GLU A 8 -9.25 19.64 4.26
CA GLU A 8 -9.01 18.88 5.49
C GLU A 8 -8.66 17.42 5.20
N GLU A 9 -9.29 16.83 4.18
CA GLU A 9 -9.00 15.46 3.76
C GLU A 9 -7.61 15.36 3.11
N LEU A 10 -7.20 16.38 2.33
CA LEU A 10 -5.85 16.44 1.78
C LEU A 10 -4.80 16.49 2.88
N ILE A 11 -5.02 17.32 3.91
CA ILE A 11 -4.11 17.40 5.05
C ILE A 11 -4.01 16.02 5.74
N ALA A 12 -5.13 15.38 6.02
CA ALA A 12 -5.13 14.10 6.71
C ALA A 12 -4.44 12.98 5.90
N ALA A 13 -4.64 12.93 4.58
CA ALA A 13 -4.20 11.79 3.76
C ALA A 13 -2.88 12.02 3.02
N TRP A 14 -2.51 13.27 2.74
CA TRP A 14 -1.39 13.62 1.85
C TRP A 14 -0.31 14.47 2.50
N THR A 15 -0.44 14.84 3.78
CA THR A 15 0.66 15.47 4.51
C THR A 15 1.79 14.46 4.75
N LEU A 16 3.02 14.87 4.44
CA LEU A 16 4.24 14.12 4.75
C LEU A 16 4.60 14.30 6.22
N LEU A 17 4.67 13.19 6.95
CA LEU A 17 5.05 13.14 8.36
C LEU A 17 6.56 12.89 8.51
N ASP A 18 7.08 12.98 9.75
CA ASP A 18 8.53 12.91 10.02
C ASP A 18 9.21 11.66 9.41
N GLY A 19 8.58 10.49 9.50
CA GLY A 19 9.10 9.26 8.88
C GLY A 19 9.10 9.29 7.34
N ASP A 20 8.16 10.00 6.73
CA ASP A 20 8.09 10.16 5.27
C ASP A 20 9.29 10.97 4.78
N TRP A 21 9.67 12.01 5.53
CA TRP A 21 10.79 12.88 5.20
C TRP A 21 12.14 12.15 5.21
N GLU A 22 12.31 11.12 6.04
CA GLU A 22 13.51 10.26 6.02
C GLU A 22 13.64 9.51 4.68
N LEU A 23 12.52 9.03 4.14
CA LEU A 23 12.49 8.32 2.85
C LEU A 23 12.64 9.25 1.65
N VAL A 24 12.11 10.47 1.75
CA VAL A 24 12.08 11.48 0.68
C VAL A 24 13.37 12.30 0.61
N GLY A 25 14.07 12.47 1.74
CA GLY A 25 15.17 13.44 1.89
C GLY A 25 16.34 13.29 0.92
N ASN A 26 16.61 12.07 0.44
CA ASN A 26 17.69 11.81 -0.53
C ASN A 26 17.29 11.99 -2.01
N LYS A 27 16.06 12.43 -2.29
CA LYS A 27 15.51 12.59 -3.65
C LYS A 27 15.44 14.06 -4.03
N THR A 28 15.43 14.34 -5.33
CA THR A 28 15.36 15.70 -5.89
C THR A 28 14.41 15.79 -7.08
N GLY A 29 13.92 17.00 -7.39
CA GLY A 29 13.10 17.28 -8.57
C GLY A 29 11.92 16.32 -8.75
N ALA A 30 11.73 15.86 -9.99
CA ALA A 30 10.68 14.91 -10.37
C ALA A 30 10.69 13.63 -9.50
N THR A 31 11.87 13.11 -9.16
CA THR A 31 12.04 11.91 -8.31
C THR A 31 11.48 12.14 -6.91
N ARG A 32 11.71 13.32 -6.32
CA ARG A 32 11.19 13.67 -4.99
C ARG A 32 9.67 13.69 -5.01
N LEU A 33 9.07 14.37 -5.98
CA LEU A 33 7.62 14.48 -6.10
C LEU A 33 6.98 13.13 -6.40
N GLY A 34 7.49 12.40 -7.40
CA GLY A 34 6.98 11.08 -7.78
C GLY A 34 7.04 10.05 -6.66
N PHE A 35 8.16 10.01 -5.92
CA PHE A 35 8.28 9.12 -4.76
C PHE A 35 7.30 9.48 -3.64
N SER A 36 7.17 10.77 -3.31
CA SER A 36 6.26 11.23 -2.25
C SER A 36 4.80 10.86 -2.57
N LEU A 37 4.39 11.03 -3.82
CA LEU A 37 3.06 10.64 -4.29
C LEU A 37 2.85 9.12 -4.25
N LEU A 38 3.85 8.32 -4.62
CA LEU A 38 3.78 6.86 -4.52
C LEU A 38 3.63 6.40 -3.07
N LEU A 39 4.37 7.00 -2.14
CA LEU A 39 4.32 6.67 -0.71
C LEU A 39 2.91 6.92 -0.16
N LYS A 40 2.39 8.14 -0.29
CA LYS A 40 1.06 8.51 0.23
C LYS A 40 -0.06 7.74 -0.46
N PHE A 41 0.07 7.45 -1.76
CA PHE A 41 -0.90 6.62 -2.46
C PHE A 41 -0.93 5.19 -1.88
N PHE A 42 0.25 4.60 -1.62
CA PHE A 42 0.34 3.24 -1.11
C PHE A 42 -0.23 3.13 0.32
N GLU A 43 0.01 4.11 1.19
CA GLU A 43 -0.59 4.12 2.54
C GLU A 43 -2.12 4.07 2.52
N GLN A 44 -2.74 4.70 1.51
CA GLN A 44 -4.19 4.77 1.39
C GLN A 44 -4.79 3.56 0.70
N GLU A 45 -4.13 3.06 -0.35
CA GLU A 45 -4.71 2.05 -1.25
C GLU A 45 -4.05 0.67 -1.12
N ALA A 46 -2.99 0.53 -0.33
CA ALA A 46 -2.16 -0.68 -0.17
C ALA A 46 -1.69 -1.29 -1.50
N ARG A 47 -1.58 -0.46 -2.54
CA ARG A 47 -1.14 -0.79 -3.90
C ARG A 47 -0.50 0.42 -4.55
N PHE A 48 0.20 0.22 -5.66
CA PHE A 48 0.73 1.33 -6.46
C PHE A 48 -0.25 1.77 -7.56
N PRO A 49 -0.19 3.03 -8.01
CA PRO A 49 -0.96 3.48 -9.16
C PRO A 49 -0.50 2.73 -10.42
N ARG A 50 -1.47 2.35 -11.27
CA ARG A 50 -1.22 1.70 -12.57
C ARG A 50 -0.77 2.71 -13.61
N HIS A 51 -1.20 3.96 -13.49
CA HIS A 51 -0.78 5.07 -14.32
C HIS A 51 -0.89 6.40 -13.55
N VAL A 52 -0.16 7.43 -13.99
CA VAL A 52 -0.15 8.75 -13.34
C VAL A 52 -1.53 9.37 -13.18
N GLY A 53 -2.47 9.12 -14.11
CA GLY A 53 -3.84 9.63 -14.03
C GLY A 53 -4.71 9.06 -12.90
N GLU A 54 -4.23 8.11 -12.11
CA GLU A 54 -4.90 7.71 -10.86
C GLU A 54 -4.64 8.71 -9.72
N LEU A 55 -3.61 9.55 -9.84
CA LEU A 55 -3.29 10.56 -8.84
C LEU A 55 -4.23 11.77 -9.00
N PRO A 56 -4.96 12.14 -7.95
CA PRO A 56 -5.79 13.34 -7.96
C PRO A 56 -4.94 14.59 -8.15
N LYS A 57 -5.35 15.51 -9.02
CA LYS A 57 -4.61 16.76 -9.27
C LYS A 57 -4.38 17.55 -7.98
N ALA A 58 -5.40 17.63 -7.12
CA ALA A 58 -5.31 18.34 -5.84
C ALA A 58 -4.23 17.75 -4.92
N ALA A 59 -4.08 16.42 -4.90
CA ALA A 59 -3.02 15.75 -4.16
C ALA A 59 -1.64 16.04 -4.75
N VAL A 60 -1.51 16.04 -6.09
CA VAL A 60 -0.26 16.41 -6.78
C VAL A 60 0.15 17.82 -6.41
N ASP A 61 -0.75 18.79 -6.54
CA ASP A 61 -0.47 20.19 -6.22
C ASP A 61 -0.11 20.38 -4.73
N TYR A 62 -0.83 19.70 -3.84
CA TYR A 62 -0.62 19.77 -2.40
C TYR A 62 0.75 19.19 -1.98
N VAL A 63 1.09 17.99 -2.46
CA VAL A 63 2.39 17.35 -2.16
C VAL A 63 3.54 18.13 -2.80
N ALA A 64 3.38 18.62 -4.03
CA ALA A 64 4.34 19.49 -4.71
C ALA A 64 4.70 20.73 -3.88
N GLY A 65 3.69 21.36 -3.27
CA GLY A 65 3.87 22.48 -2.33
C GLY A 65 4.68 22.09 -1.09
N GLN A 66 4.46 20.90 -0.52
CA GLN A 66 5.24 20.43 0.64
C GLN A 66 6.71 20.20 0.28
N VAL A 67 6.99 19.52 -0.83
CA VAL A 67 8.36 19.16 -1.23
C VAL A 67 9.11 20.25 -1.98
N GLN A 68 8.46 21.40 -2.23
CA GLN A 68 8.98 22.57 -2.94
C GLN A 68 9.46 22.23 -4.36
N VAL A 69 8.64 21.48 -5.10
CA VAL A 69 8.90 21.08 -6.50
C VAL A 69 7.73 21.55 -7.36
N ASP A 70 8.00 22.04 -8.57
CA ASP A 70 6.94 22.37 -9.52
C ASP A 70 6.13 21.10 -9.87
N PRO A 71 4.79 21.09 -9.73
CA PRO A 71 3.98 19.93 -10.08
C PRO A 71 4.13 19.48 -11.54
N ALA A 72 4.51 20.38 -12.46
CA ALA A 72 4.76 20.04 -13.86
C ALA A 72 5.93 19.05 -14.03
N LEU A 73 6.91 19.06 -13.12
CA LEU A 73 8.04 18.13 -13.14
C LEU A 73 7.62 16.68 -12.91
N LEU A 74 6.40 16.42 -12.43
CA LEU A 74 5.88 15.06 -12.32
C LEU A 74 5.84 14.34 -13.67
N ALA A 75 5.69 15.08 -14.77
CA ALA A 75 5.71 14.51 -16.12
C ALA A 75 7.08 13.91 -16.49
N GLU A 76 8.16 14.35 -15.84
CA GLU A 76 9.53 13.84 -16.05
C GLU A 76 9.84 12.61 -15.19
N TYR A 77 8.99 12.28 -14.22
CA TYR A 77 9.16 11.10 -13.40
C TYR A 77 8.94 9.84 -14.23
N ASP A 78 9.89 8.90 -14.20
CA ASP A 78 9.79 7.64 -14.93
C ASP A 78 8.79 6.70 -14.22
N TRP A 79 7.59 6.61 -14.78
CA TRP A 79 6.51 5.71 -14.34
C TRP A 79 6.73 4.25 -14.75
N SER A 80 7.87 3.95 -15.39
CA SER A 80 8.24 2.63 -15.87
C SER A 80 9.69 2.31 -15.51
N GLY A 81 10.10 1.06 -15.73
CA GLY A 81 11.50 0.68 -15.59
C GLY A 81 12.02 0.55 -14.16
N ARG A 82 13.35 0.53 -14.02
CA ARG A 82 14.03 0.07 -12.81
C ARG A 82 13.94 1.04 -11.63
N SER A 83 13.80 2.33 -11.90
CA SER A 83 13.77 3.36 -10.86
C SER A 83 12.50 3.26 -10.02
N ILE A 84 11.33 3.23 -10.67
CA ILE A 84 10.05 3.05 -9.97
C ILE A 84 9.96 1.71 -9.26
N GLU A 85 10.50 0.62 -9.82
CA GLU A 85 10.52 -0.68 -9.11
C GLU A 85 11.34 -0.63 -7.82
N ARG A 86 12.49 0.05 -7.82
CA ARG A 86 13.26 0.28 -6.59
C ARG A 86 12.47 1.11 -5.59
N HIS A 87 11.78 2.15 -6.04
CA HIS A 87 10.95 2.97 -5.16
C HIS A 87 9.79 2.18 -4.55
N ARG A 88 9.14 1.32 -5.35
CA ARG A 88 8.07 0.42 -4.87
C ARG A 88 8.59 -0.54 -3.80
N ALA A 89 9.77 -1.13 -4.01
CA ALA A 89 10.42 -1.98 -3.02
C ALA A 89 10.73 -1.19 -1.73
N GLN A 90 11.33 0.01 -1.84
CA GLN A 90 11.64 0.87 -0.70
C GLN A 90 10.38 1.23 0.11
N ILE A 91 9.28 1.57 -0.57
CA ILE A 91 8.01 1.91 0.09
C ILE A 91 7.42 0.69 0.80
N ARG A 92 7.40 -0.48 0.16
CA ARG A 92 6.92 -1.71 0.80
C ARG A 92 7.73 -2.04 2.04
N GLU A 93 9.06 -1.99 1.96
CA GLU A 93 9.96 -2.24 3.09
C GLU A 93 9.67 -1.26 4.25
N ALA A 94 9.58 0.03 3.95
CA ALA A 94 9.32 1.06 4.97
C ALA A 94 7.97 0.89 5.67
N LEU A 95 6.94 0.44 4.94
CA LEU A 95 5.59 0.22 5.47
C LEU A 95 5.36 -1.21 5.99
N GLY A 96 6.39 -2.06 5.98
CA GLY A 96 6.31 -3.44 6.49
C GLY A 96 5.56 -4.42 5.58
N PHE A 97 5.42 -4.11 4.30
CA PHE A 97 4.80 -4.98 3.30
C PHE A 97 5.83 -5.89 2.62
N ARG A 98 5.43 -7.14 2.39
CA ARG A 98 6.15 -8.07 1.50
C ARG A 98 5.63 -7.92 0.07
N GLU A 99 6.48 -8.16 -0.92
CA GLU A 99 6.02 -8.29 -2.30
C GLU A 99 5.10 -9.51 -2.47
N PRO A 100 3.90 -9.34 -3.08
CA PRO A 100 3.01 -10.45 -3.38
C PRO A 100 3.67 -11.44 -4.34
N THR A 101 3.48 -12.71 -4.07
CA THR A 101 3.96 -13.82 -4.89
C THR A 101 2.82 -14.54 -5.59
N ARG A 102 3.13 -15.34 -6.62
CA ARG A 102 2.14 -16.21 -7.26
C ARG A 102 1.44 -17.14 -6.26
N ALA A 103 2.16 -17.61 -5.24
CA ALA A 103 1.56 -18.43 -4.19
C ALA A 103 0.50 -17.65 -3.40
N ASP A 104 0.71 -16.35 -3.15
CA ASP A 104 -0.29 -15.49 -2.50
C ASP A 104 -1.52 -15.29 -3.42
N GLU A 105 -1.30 -15.16 -4.73
CA GLU A 105 -2.36 -15.08 -5.74
C GLU A 105 -3.18 -16.37 -5.79
N ASP A 106 -2.52 -17.53 -5.87
CA ASP A 106 -3.19 -18.83 -5.88
C ASP A 106 -4.02 -19.05 -4.62
N ALA A 107 -3.46 -18.71 -3.44
CA ALA A 107 -4.17 -18.79 -2.17
C ALA A 107 -5.39 -17.84 -2.13
N LEU A 108 -5.25 -16.62 -2.67
CA LEU A 108 -6.35 -15.66 -2.75
C LEU A 108 -7.47 -16.16 -3.66
N ILE A 109 -7.13 -16.72 -4.83
CA ILE A 109 -8.11 -17.30 -5.76
C ILE A 109 -8.90 -18.42 -5.09
N VAL A 110 -8.21 -19.34 -4.41
CA VAL A 110 -8.85 -20.46 -3.69
C VAL A 110 -9.78 -19.93 -2.59
N TRP A 111 -9.33 -18.95 -1.81
CA TRP A 111 -10.15 -18.34 -0.76
C TRP A 111 -11.39 -17.64 -1.32
N LEU A 112 -11.25 -16.82 -2.37
CA LEU A 112 -12.37 -16.14 -3.02
C LEU A 112 -13.41 -17.12 -3.56
N ALA A 113 -12.97 -18.21 -4.20
CA ALA A 113 -13.85 -19.24 -4.74
C ALA A 113 -14.61 -20.01 -3.64
N THR A 114 -13.99 -20.17 -2.47
CA THR A 114 -14.56 -20.97 -1.37
C THR A 114 -15.48 -20.13 -0.47
N GLU A 115 -15.09 -18.91 -0.14
CA GLU A 115 -15.79 -18.12 0.89
C GLU A 115 -16.72 -17.05 0.29
N ILE A 116 -16.31 -16.43 -0.83
CA ILE A 116 -17.03 -15.27 -1.39
C ILE A 116 -17.96 -15.68 -2.53
N CYS A 117 -17.49 -16.49 -3.49
CA CYS A 117 -18.30 -16.91 -4.63
C CYS A 117 -19.63 -17.57 -4.25
N PRO A 118 -19.70 -18.48 -3.24
CA PRO A 118 -20.98 -19.07 -2.85
C PRO A 118 -21.97 -18.05 -2.30
N MET A 119 -21.48 -17.01 -1.61
CA MET A 119 -22.32 -15.94 -1.06
C MET A 119 -22.86 -14.99 -2.14
N VAL A 120 -22.05 -14.70 -3.15
CA VAL A 120 -22.43 -13.76 -4.23
C VAL A 120 -23.32 -14.43 -5.29
N LEU A 121 -23.22 -15.75 -5.46
CA LEU A 121 -23.95 -16.52 -6.48
C LEU A 121 -25.24 -17.20 -5.96
N THR A 122 -25.68 -16.89 -4.74
CA THR A 122 -26.87 -17.50 -4.12
C THR A 122 -28.14 -16.66 -4.14
N ASP A 123 -28.26 -15.70 -5.06
CA ASP A 123 -29.58 -15.19 -5.43
C ASP A 123 -29.74 -15.20 -6.97
N GLU A 124 -30.44 -16.22 -7.44
CA GLU A 124 -30.94 -16.46 -8.81
C GLU A 124 -29.96 -16.34 -10.00
N GLY A 125 -29.30 -17.46 -10.34
CA GLY A 125 -29.02 -17.78 -11.75
C GLY A 125 -27.60 -18.20 -12.12
N VAL A 126 -27.18 -19.41 -11.73
CA VAL A 126 -26.31 -20.22 -12.60
C VAL A 126 -26.81 -21.66 -12.60
N ALA A 127 -27.79 -21.94 -13.45
CA ALA A 127 -27.98 -23.29 -13.95
C ALA A 127 -26.83 -23.61 -14.92
N GLY A 128 -25.89 -24.44 -14.46
CA GLY A 128 -25.02 -25.22 -15.34
C GLY A 128 -23.54 -24.86 -15.33
N GLY A 129 -22.77 -25.62 -14.56
CA GLY A 129 -21.48 -26.12 -15.06
C GLY A 129 -20.22 -25.60 -14.40
N VAL A 130 -19.91 -26.08 -13.20
CA VAL A 130 -18.53 -26.39 -12.78
C VAL A 130 -18.50 -27.76 -12.10
N ALA A 131 -18.67 -28.81 -12.90
CA ALA A 131 -18.48 -30.18 -12.45
C ALA A 131 -17.05 -30.62 -12.82
N GLY A 132 -16.14 -30.57 -11.85
CA GLY A 132 -14.83 -31.19 -11.90
C GLY A 132 -14.23 -31.27 -10.49
N PRO A 133 -13.77 -32.44 -10.02
CA PRO A 133 -13.34 -32.59 -8.63
C PRO A 133 -12.02 -31.85 -8.38
N LEU A 134 -12.01 -30.99 -7.36
CA LEU A 134 -10.81 -30.40 -6.79
C LEU A 134 -10.02 -31.47 -6.02
N PRO A 135 -8.69 -31.54 -6.14
CA PRO A 135 -7.88 -32.46 -5.36
C PRO A 135 -7.85 -32.03 -3.88
N GLU A 136 -7.87 -33.01 -3.00
CA GLU A 136 -7.88 -32.80 -1.55
C GLU A 136 -6.57 -32.15 -1.08
N VAL A 137 -6.68 -30.92 -0.57
CA VAL A 137 -5.56 -30.21 0.07
C VAL A 137 -5.57 -30.56 1.55
N GLY A 138 -4.59 -31.38 1.92
CA GLY A 138 -4.31 -31.77 3.30
C GLY A 138 -3.85 -30.59 4.17
N ASP A 139 -4.50 -30.54 5.31
CA ASP A 139 -4.24 -29.86 6.59
C ASP A 139 -4.06 -28.33 6.65
N ARG A 140 -5.16 -27.72 7.10
CA ARG A 140 -5.31 -26.49 7.90
C ARG A 140 -4.02 -25.69 8.16
N THR A 141 -3.93 -24.52 7.54
CA THR A 141 -3.19 -23.39 8.11
C THR A 141 -4.17 -22.27 8.47
N ALA A 142 -3.98 -21.77 9.69
CA ALA A 142 -4.86 -20.86 10.40
C ALA A 142 -5.07 -19.53 9.65
N GLY A 143 -6.29 -19.00 9.73
CA GLY A 143 -6.63 -17.66 9.25
C GLY A 143 -5.79 -16.57 9.93
N PRO A 144 -5.72 -15.36 9.35
CA PRO A 144 -4.85 -14.30 9.84
C PRO A 144 -5.29 -13.88 11.25
N GLY A 145 -4.50 -14.33 12.24
CA GLY A 145 -4.67 -13.99 13.64
C GLY A 145 -4.40 -12.52 13.87
N ARG A 146 -5.35 -11.87 14.55
CA ARG A 146 -5.21 -10.57 15.22
C ARG A 146 -3.86 -10.51 15.94
N ALA A 147 -3.01 -9.55 15.59
CA ALA A 147 -1.80 -9.29 16.32
C ALA A 147 -2.17 -8.69 17.70
N ASP A 148 -1.99 -9.47 18.76
CA ASP A 148 -1.96 -8.98 20.13
C ASP A 148 -0.68 -8.16 20.34
N HIS A 149 -0.85 -6.90 20.75
CA HIS A 149 0.25 -6.05 21.20
C HIS A 149 0.70 -6.47 22.61
N GLY A 150 1.79 -7.23 22.68
CA GLY A 150 2.46 -7.60 23.93
C GLY A 150 3.74 -6.80 24.18
N GLY A 151 3.73 -5.97 25.22
CA GLY A 151 4.87 -5.79 26.14
C GLY A 151 5.96 -4.78 25.77
N VAL A 152 5.87 -3.59 26.35
CA VAL A 152 7.00 -2.65 26.50
C VAL A 152 7.96 -3.16 27.59
N PRO A 153 9.27 -3.36 27.33
CA PRO A 153 10.22 -3.59 28.42
C PRO A 153 10.62 -2.26 29.07
N SER A 154 10.27 -2.13 30.35
CA SER A 154 10.73 -1.06 31.25
C SER A 154 12.26 -1.11 31.43
N ARG A 155 12.96 -0.05 31.04
CA ARG A 155 14.37 0.18 31.40
C ARG A 155 14.44 0.80 32.79
N THR A 156 15.04 0.08 33.73
CA THR A 156 15.44 0.59 35.05
C THR A 156 16.72 1.43 34.90
N PRO A 157 16.83 2.63 35.51
CA PRO A 157 18.09 3.37 35.56
C PRO A 157 19.01 2.83 36.67
N PRO A 158 20.34 2.82 36.49
CA PRO A 158 21.24 2.54 37.60
C PRO A 158 21.33 3.75 38.54
N GLY A 159 21.24 3.45 39.84
CA GLY A 159 21.18 4.41 40.93
C GLY A 159 22.45 5.23 41.14
N SER A 160 22.22 6.40 41.73
CA SER A 160 23.20 7.29 42.32
C SER A 160 23.56 6.83 43.73
N SER A 161 24.86 6.68 44.02
CA SER A 161 25.53 6.72 45.33
C SER A 161 27.03 6.69 45.01
N ALA A 162 27.92 7.53 45.52
CA ALA A 162 27.89 8.55 46.56
C ALA A 162 28.94 9.63 46.22
#